data_AF-A0A9Q1BWZ4-F1
#
_entry.id   AF-A0A9Q1BWZ4-F1
#
_cell.length_a   1.000
_cell.length_b   1.000
_cell.length_c   1.000
_cell.angle_alpha   90.00
_cell.angle_beta   90.00
_cell.angle_gamma   90.00
#
_symmetry.space_group_name_H-M   'P 1'
#
loop_
_entity.id
_entity.type
_entity.pdbx_description
1 polymer ?
#
loop_
_entity_poly.entity_id
_entity_poly.type
_entity_poly.pdbx_seq_one_letter_code
_entity_poly.pdbx_strand_id
1 'polypeptide(L)'
;MPYMKQNNTSLYVHRESNHPPSIIKNIPKAVNRRLSTISSNDAVFDAAAPPYQEALTKSGYQHQLRYEPPSRNNNNEKRKRKRNITWFNPPYSANVATNVGKKFLNLLEKCFPPGHQLRKILNRNTVKISYSCMPNVHQIITSHNKSILRAEKTADRARNTRSCNCRKDNPCPLEGNCLASGIIYQALVTRQDTL
;
A
#
# COMPACT_ATOMS: atom_id res chain seq x y z
N MET A 1 17.22 -11.56 19.68
CA MET A 1 16.54 -10.25 19.74
C MET A 1 15.84 -9.99 18.42
N PRO A 2 14.60 -9.47 18.42
CA PRO A 2 13.94 -8.92 17.23
C PRO A 2 14.85 -7.92 16.51
N TYR A 3 15.07 -8.10 15.21
CA TYR A 3 15.95 -7.22 14.43
C TYR A 3 15.27 -5.87 14.15
N MET A 4 15.97 -4.77 14.45
CA MET A 4 15.59 -3.40 14.06
C MET A 4 16.71 -2.79 13.21
N LYS A 5 16.34 -2.16 12.08
CA LYS A 5 17.30 -1.40 11.28
C LYS A 5 17.84 -0.22 12.08
N GLN A 6 19.14 0.02 11.98
CA GLN A 6 19.79 1.18 12.58
C GLN A 6 19.12 2.48 12.06
N ASN A 7 18.96 3.48 12.94
CA ASN A 7 18.30 4.77 12.70
C ASN A 7 16.80 4.73 12.33
N ASN A 8 16.12 3.60 12.49
CA ASN A 8 14.69 3.53 12.20
C ASN A 8 13.84 3.83 13.45
N THR A 9 13.02 4.88 13.38
CA THR A 9 12.05 5.22 14.44
C THR A 9 10.71 4.55 14.15
N SER A 10 10.22 3.72 15.07
CA SER A 10 8.91 3.08 14.93
C SER A 10 7.79 4.10 15.06
N LEU A 11 6.86 4.12 14.10
CA LEU A 11 5.69 5.00 14.07
C LEU A 11 4.43 4.16 13.93
N TYR A 12 3.43 4.44 14.77
CA TYR A 12 2.11 3.83 14.69
C TYR A 12 1.06 4.88 14.37
N VAL A 13 -0.05 4.44 13.77
CA VAL A 13 -1.22 5.29 13.54
C VAL A 13 -1.71 5.81 14.88
N HIS A 14 -1.86 7.13 15.01
CA HIS A 14 -2.32 7.75 16.25
C HIS A 14 -3.76 7.32 16.57
N ARG A 15 -4.11 7.17 17.86
CA ARG A 15 -5.45 6.76 18.31
C ARG A 15 -6.58 7.67 17.80
N GLU A 16 -6.29 8.95 17.58
CA GLU A 16 -7.24 9.96 17.11
C GLU A 16 -7.25 10.12 15.58
N SER A 17 -6.49 9.30 14.86
CA SER A 17 -6.46 9.35 13.40
C SER A 17 -7.83 8.95 12.82
N ASN A 18 -8.10 9.43 11.61
CA ASN A 18 -9.30 9.05 10.84
C ASN A 18 -9.21 7.60 10.30
N HIS A 19 -9.27 6.61 11.20
CA HIS A 19 -9.17 5.19 10.89
C HIS A 19 -10.31 4.41 11.55
N PRO A 20 -10.71 3.25 10.98
CA PRO A 20 -11.74 2.42 11.57
C PRO A 20 -11.42 2.04 13.02
N PRO A 21 -12.40 2.07 13.95
CA PRO A 21 -12.17 1.74 15.35
C PRO A 21 -11.60 0.34 15.58
N SER A 22 -11.92 -0.62 14.69
CA SER A 22 -11.37 -1.97 14.73
C SER A 22 -9.84 -1.97 14.54
N ILE A 23 -9.32 -1.14 13.64
CA ILE A 23 -7.88 -1.01 13.39
C ILE A 23 -7.22 -0.34 14.59
N ILE A 24 -7.75 0.81 15.04
CA ILE A 24 -7.21 1.56 16.17
C ILE A 24 -7.10 0.68 17.43
N LYS A 25 -8.16 -0.09 17.74
CA LYS A 25 -8.18 -0.99 18.90
C LYS A 25 -7.22 -2.18 18.78
N ASN A 26 -6.95 -2.64 17.56
CA ASN A 26 -6.14 -3.83 17.31
C ASN A 26 -4.65 -3.54 17.18
N ILE A 27 -4.24 -2.31 16.87
CA ILE A 27 -2.82 -1.96 16.70
C ILE A 27 -1.98 -2.37 17.92
N PRO A 28 -2.29 -1.98 19.17
CA PRO A 28 -1.44 -2.34 20.30
C PRO A 28 -1.37 -3.85 20.55
N LYS A 29 -2.51 -4.53 20.42
CA LYS A 29 -2.61 -6.00 20.57
C LYS A 29 -1.80 -6.73 19.51
N ALA A 30 -1.86 -6.25 18.26
CA ALA A 30 -1.13 -6.83 17.15
C ALA A 30 0.39 -6.64 17.33
N VAL A 31 0.82 -5.49 17.85
CA VAL A 31 2.22 -5.23 18.21
C VAL A 31 2.66 -6.17 19.32
N ASN A 32 1.89 -6.31 20.41
CA ASN A 32 2.21 -7.20 21.52
C ASN A 32 2.36 -8.66 21.08
N ARG A 33 1.36 -9.16 20.34
CA ARG A 33 1.37 -10.53 19.81
C ARG A 33 2.54 -10.74 18.86
N ARG A 34 2.81 -9.78 17.97
CA ARG A 34 3.95 -9.86 17.04
C ARG A 34 5.26 -9.94 17.82
N LEU A 35 5.47 -9.03 18.78
CA LEU A 35 6.71 -8.96 19.56
C LEU A 35 6.91 -10.23 20.39
N SER A 36 5.84 -10.76 20.99
CA SER A 36 5.88 -12.05 21.71
C SER A 36 6.20 -13.22 20.79
N THR A 37 5.62 -13.26 19.58
CA THR A 37 5.84 -14.34 18.60
C THR A 37 7.29 -14.41 18.11
N ILE A 38 7.94 -13.26 17.94
CA ILE A 38 9.32 -13.18 17.46
C ILE A 38 10.37 -13.22 18.59
N SER A 39 9.94 -13.16 19.84
CA SER A 39 10.81 -13.24 21.01
C SER A 39 10.85 -14.67 21.52
N SER A 40 12.04 -15.23 21.66
CA SER A 40 12.21 -16.62 22.10
C SER A 40 11.80 -16.85 23.55
N ASN A 41 11.92 -15.83 24.40
CA ASN A 41 11.57 -15.84 25.82
C ASN A 41 11.19 -14.41 26.29
N ASP A 42 10.83 -14.31 27.57
CA ASP A 42 10.49 -13.06 28.26
C ASP A 42 11.67 -12.06 28.31
N ALA A 43 12.89 -12.50 28.63
CA ALA A 43 14.05 -11.63 28.71
C ALA A 43 14.37 -10.94 27.37
N VAL A 44 14.25 -11.67 26.26
CA VAL A 44 14.41 -11.14 24.90
C VAL A 44 13.27 -10.19 24.53
N PHE A 45 12.06 -10.46 25.02
CA PHE A 45 10.92 -9.56 24.83
C PHE A 45 11.13 -8.24 25.59
N ASP A 46 11.48 -8.31 26.87
CA ASP A 46 11.66 -7.15 27.75
C ASP A 46 12.79 -6.24 27.28
N ALA A 47 13.87 -6.82 26.74
CA ALA A 47 14.94 -6.05 26.12
C ALA A 47 14.50 -5.34 24.82
N ALA A 48 13.56 -5.91 24.07
CA ALA A 48 13.10 -5.37 22.79
C ALA A 48 11.86 -4.48 22.91
N ALA A 49 11.09 -4.58 24.00
CA ALA A 49 9.84 -3.87 24.22
C ALA A 49 9.94 -2.34 24.31
N PRO A 50 10.97 -1.72 24.95
CA PRO A 50 11.02 -0.28 25.19
C PRO A 50 10.77 0.60 23.95
N PRO A 51 11.44 0.39 22.78
CA PRO A 51 11.20 1.23 21.61
C PRO A 51 9.77 1.11 21.05
N TYR A 52 9.14 -0.07 21.17
CA TYR A 52 7.77 -0.28 20.72
C TYR A 52 6.76 0.32 21.69
N GLN A 53 7.02 0.21 23.00
CA GLN A 53 6.20 0.82 24.05
C GLN A 53 6.20 2.35 23.91
N GLU A 54 7.38 2.95 23.73
CA GLU A 54 7.53 4.38 23.51
C GLU A 54 6.75 4.85 22.28
N ALA A 55 6.86 4.12 21.17
CA ALA A 55 6.12 4.43 19.94
C ALA A 55 4.60 4.33 20.13
N LEU A 56 4.10 3.34 20.88
CA LEU A 56 2.67 3.21 21.20
C LEU A 56 2.19 4.36 22.09
N THR A 57 2.97 4.73 23.10
CA THR A 57 2.67 5.85 24.00
C THR A 57 2.64 7.18 23.24
N LYS A 58 3.62 7.44 22.36
CA LYS A 58 3.64 8.60 21.45
C LYS A 58 2.42 8.63 20.53
N SER A 59 1.91 7.47 20.13
CA SER A 59 0.69 7.35 19.32
C SER A 59 -0.63 7.41 20.12
N GLY A 60 -0.58 7.70 21.42
CA GLY A 60 -1.78 7.90 22.26
C GLY A 60 -2.42 6.61 22.79
N TYR A 61 -1.70 5.49 22.77
CA TYR A 61 -2.18 4.21 23.28
C TYR A 61 -1.75 3.96 24.74
N GLN A 62 -2.68 3.46 25.56
CA GLN A 62 -2.46 3.12 26.97
C GLN A 62 -2.21 1.61 27.17
N HIS A 63 -1.72 0.92 26.15
CA HIS A 63 -1.48 -0.52 26.23
C HIS A 63 -0.07 -0.81 26.74
N GLN A 64 0.03 -1.63 27.77
CA GLN A 64 1.32 -2.13 28.27
C GLN A 64 1.68 -3.44 27.54
N LEU A 65 2.85 -3.46 26.91
CA LEU A 65 3.40 -4.65 26.28
C LEU A 65 3.78 -5.69 27.35
N ARG A 66 3.42 -6.95 27.12
CA ARG A 66 3.70 -8.10 28.00
C ARG A 66 3.98 -9.34 27.16
N TYR A 67 4.99 -10.11 27.54
CA TYR A 67 5.31 -11.35 26.86
C TYR A 67 4.16 -12.35 27.00
N GLU A 68 3.61 -12.76 25.87
CA GLU A 68 2.61 -13.82 25.78
C GLU A 68 3.28 -15.08 25.21
N PRO A 69 3.52 -16.12 26.01
CA PRO A 69 4.10 -17.35 25.50
C PRO A 69 3.16 -17.96 24.45
N PRO A 70 3.69 -18.65 23.42
CA PRO A 70 2.85 -19.30 22.43
C PRO A 70 1.93 -20.29 23.15
N SER A 71 0.62 -20.00 23.15
CA SER A 71 -0.36 -20.90 23.75
C SER A 71 -0.30 -22.23 22.99
N ARG A 72 0.03 -23.32 23.68
CA ARG A 72 -0.19 -24.68 23.19
C ARG A 72 -1.70 -24.93 23.14
N ASN A 73 -2.40 -24.31 22.20
CA ASN A 73 -3.82 -24.57 22.03
C ASN A 73 -3.96 -25.97 21.43
N ASN A 74 -4.49 -26.88 22.26
CA ASN A 74 -4.93 -28.20 21.86
C ASN A 74 -5.91 -28.06 20.67
N ASN A 75 -5.55 -28.68 19.55
CA ASN A 75 -6.23 -28.58 18.25
C ASN A 75 -7.62 -29.26 18.22
N ASN A 76 -8.52 -28.89 19.12
CA ASN A 76 -9.95 -29.21 19.03
C ASN A 76 -10.71 -28.07 18.31
N GLU A 77 -10.13 -27.51 17.25
CA GLU A 77 -10.87 -26.60 16.39
C GLU A 77 -11.94 -27.40 15.61
N LYS A 78 -13.20 -27.26 16.05
CA LYS A 78 -14.35 -27.80 15.30
C LYS A 78 -14.25 -27.35 13.85
N ARG A 79 -14.36 -28.29 12.90
CA ARG A 79 -14.31 -28.03 11.45
C ARG A 79 -15.27 -26.90 11.08
N LYS A 80 -14.74 -25.71 10.78
CA LYS A 80 -15.55 -24.58 10.32
C LYS A 80 -15.84 -24.76 8.84
N ARG A 81 -17.12 -24.70 8.46
CA ARG A 81 -17.53 -24.70 7.05
C ARG A 81 -16.91 -23.51 6.32
N LYS A 82 -16.11 -23.78 5.28
CA LYS A 82 -15.58 -22.75 4.38
C LYS A 82 -16.74 -22.17 3.55
N ARG A 83 -16.82 -20.84 3.48
CA ARG A 83 -17.78 -20.10 2.65
C ARG A 83 -17.00 -19.19 1.72
N ASN A 84 -17.50 -18.99 0.52
CA ASN A 84 -16.97 -17.96 -0.38
C ASN A 84 -17.43 -16.60 0.17
N ILE A 85 -16.45 -15.78 0.56
CA ILE A 85 -16.71 -14.48 1.17
C ILE A 85 -16.50 -13.37 0.14
N THR A 86 -17.52 -12.56 -0.07
CA THR A 86 -17.42 -11.30 -0.81
C THR A 86 -17.16 -10.16 0.17
N TRP A 87 -16.13 -9.36 -0.09
CA TRP A 87 -15.78 -8.21 0.73
C TRP A 87 -16.35 -6.93 0.13
N PHE A 88 -17.13 -6.20 0.92
CA PHE A 88 -17.46 -4.82 0.65
C PHE A 88 -16.45 -3.94 1.40
N ASN A 89 -15.69 -3.12 0.67
CA ASN A 89 -14.60 -2.31 1.23
C ASN A 89 -14.83 -0.81 1.03
N PRO A 90 -15.87 -0.20 1.64
CA PRO A 90 -16.12 1.23 1.54
C PRO A 90 -14.99 2.07 2.14
N PRO A 91 -14.81 3.32 1.70
CA PRO A 91 -13.93 4.26 2.37
C PRO A 91 -14.44 4.54 3.79
N TYR A 92 -13.51 4.67 4.75
CA TYR A 92 -13.81 5.10 6.10
C TYR A 92 -13.62 6.60 6.28
N SER A 93 -14.51 7.23 7.04
CA SER A 93 -14.31 8.58 7.55
C SER A 93 -15.03 8.75 8.88
N ALA A 94 -14.32 9.29 9.88
CA ALA A 94 -14.83 9.66 11.19
C ALA A 94 -15.90 10.75 11.12
N ASN A 95 -15.91 11.54 10.03
CA ASN A 95 -16.92 12.57 9.78
C ASN A 95 -18.28 11.98 9.37
N VAL A 96 -18.32 10.70 8.98
CA VAL A 96 -19.56 10.03 8.58
C VAL A 96 -20.26 9.50 9.81
N ALA A 97 -21.27 10.23 10.28
CA ALA A 97 -22.09 9.82 11.42
C ALA A 97 -22.91 8.54 11.14
N THR A 98 -23.22 8.26 9.87
CA THR A 98 -24.00 7.08 9.52
C THR A 98 -23.17 5.81 9.61
N ASN A 99 -23.71 4.80 10.29
CA ASN A 99 -23.13 3.47 10.28
C ASN A 99 -23.40 2.78 8.91
N VAL A 100 -22.57 3.12 7.93
CA VAL A 100 -22.65 2.62 6.54
C VAL A 100 -22.69 1.10 6.51
N GLY A 101 -21.84 0.43 7.29
CA GLY A 101 -21.79 -1.03 7.32
C GLY A 101 -23.10 -1.66 7.80
N LYS A 102 -23.68 -1.15 8.89
CA LYS A 102 -24.98 -1.62 9.39
C LYS A 102 -26.09 -1.37 8.36
N LYS A 103 -26.14 -0.17 7.78
CA LYS A 103 -27.14 0.17 6.75
C LYS A 103 -27.01 -0.76 5.53
N PHE A 104 -25.80 -0.99 5.04
CA PHE A 104 -25.54 -1.87 3.91
C PHE A 104 -25.98 -3.32 4.19
N LEU A 105 -25.62 -3.88 5.36
CA LEU A 105 -26.05 -5.23 5.75
C LEU A 105 -27.57 -5.35 5.93
N ASN A 106 -28.26 -4.27 6.30
CA ASN A 106 -29.71 -4.24 6.37
C ASN A 106 -30.34 -4.20 4.97
N LEU A 107 -29.75 -3.46 4.03
CA LEU A 107 -30.18 -3.47 2.63
C LEU A 107 -30.03 -4.85 2.01
N LEU A 108 -28.95 -5.58 2.32
CA LEU A 108 -28.79 -6.96 1.83
C LEU A 108 -29.95 -7.86 2.24
N GLU A 109 -30.46 -7.74 3.47
CA GLU A 109 -31.60 -8.56 3.89
C GLU A 109 -32.92 -8.12 3.26
N LYS A 110 -33.10 -6.81 3.07
CA LYS A 110 -34.32 -6.27 2.45
C LYS A 110 -34.39 -6.59 0.96
N CYS A 111 -33.28 -6.43 0.23
CA CYS A 111 -33.20 -6.67 -1.21
C CYS A 111 -33.09 -8.17 -1.55
N PHE A 112 -32.51 -8.97 -0.64
CA PHE A 112 -32.37 -10.41 -0.81
C PHE A 112 -33.05 -11.15 0.36
N PRO A 113 -34.39 -11.20 0.38
CA PRO A 113 -35.14 -11.96 1.39
C PRO A 113 -34.98 -13.49 1.19
N PRO A 114 -35.43 -14.31 2.15
CA PRO A 114 -35.52 -15.76 1.96
C PRO A 114 -36.32 -16.10 0.69
N GLY A 115 -35.83 -17.02 -0.13
CA GLY A 115 -36.43 -17.39 -1.41
C GLY A 115 -35.90 -16.61 -2.63
N HIS A 116 -35.21 -15.48 -2.43
CA HIS A 116 -34.60 -14.75 -3.54
C HIS A 116 -33.45 -15.56 -4.18
N GLN A 117 -33.40 -15.62 -5.52
CA GLN A 117 -32.41 -16.41 -6.28
C GLN A 117 -30.96 -16.15 -5.86
N LEU A 118 -30.59 -14.87 -5.70
CA LEU A 118 -29.23 -14.44 -5.30
C LEU A 118 -28.93 -14.56 -3.80
N ARG A 119 -29.89 -14.94 -2.95
CA ARG A 119 -29.71 -14.98 -1.48
C ARG A 119 -28.62 -15.95 -1.03
N LYS A 120 -28.34 -16.99 -1.82
CA LYS A 120 -27.25 -17.94 -1.56
C LYS A 120 -25.87 -17.27 -1.60
N ILE A 121 -25.72 -16.23 -2.42
CA ILE A 121 -24.45 -15.51 -2.67
C ILE A 121 -24.42 -14.20 -1.88
N LEU A 122 -25.50 -13.42 -1.87
CA LEU A 122 -25.58 -12.11 -1.24
C LEU A 122 -26.38 -12.18 0.05
N ASN A 123 -25.68 -12.38 1.17
CA ASN A 123 -26.27 -12.41 2.51
C ASN A 123 -25.26 -12.04 3.60
N ARG A 124 -25.72 -11.87 4.84
CA ARG A 124 -24.85 -11.53 5.99
C ARG A 124 -23.78 -12.58 6.33
N ASN A 125 -23.96 -13.83 5.91
CA ASN A 125 -23.00 -14.91 6.14
C ASN A 125 -21.89 -14.92 5.08
N THR A 126 -22.18 -14.50 3.85
CA THR A 126 -21.26 -14.52 2.70
C THR A 126 -20.66 -13.15 2.38
N VAL A 127 -21.33 -12.05 2.73
CA VAL A 127 -20.80 -10.70 2.55
C VAL A 127 -20.22 -10.20 3.87
N LYS A 128 -18.97 -9.73 3.83
CA LYS A 128 -18.27 -9.11 4.96
C LYS A 128 -17.87 -7.70 4.61
N ILE A 129 -17.74 -6.87 5.64
CA ILE A 129 -17.37 -5.47 5.48
C ILE A 129 -15.98 -5.28 6.06
N SER A 130 -15.11 -4.72 5.25
CA SER A 130 -13.87 -4.07 5.68
C SER A 130 -13.97 -2.60 5.35
N TYR A 131 -13.04 -1.80 5.85
CA TYR A 131 -12.99 -0.39 5.52
C TYR A 131 -11.64 -0.07 4.89
N SER A 132 -11.67 0.68 3.79
CA SER A 132 -10.45 1.24 3.21
C SER A 132 -10.03 2.44 4.05
N CYS A 133 -8.76 2.48 4.42
CA CYS A 133 -8.16 3.62 5.12
C CYS A 133 -7.63 4.61 4.09
N MET A 134 -7.89 5.90 4.27
CA MET A 134 -7.29 6.93 3.42
C MET A 134 -5.78 7.03 3.73
N PRO A 135 -4.94 7.31 2.72
CA PRO A 135 -3.52 7.56 2.95
C PRO A 135 -3.32 8.77 3.86
N ASN A 136 -2.23 8.74 4.65
CA ASN A 136 -1.85 9.88 5.48
C ASN A 136 -1.55 11.09 4.58
N VAL A 137 -2.03 12.29 4.97
CA VAL A 137 -1.76 13.57 4.30
C VAL A 137 -0.26 13.75 3.99
N HIS A 138 0.63 13.38 4.91
CA HIS A 138 2.07 13.43 4.67
C HIS A 138 2.51 12.56 3.47
N GLN A 139 1.93 11.37 3.31
CA GLN A 139 2.21 10.50 2.16
C GLN A 139 1.65 11.08 0.87
N ILE A 140 0.47 11.70 0.92
CA ILE A 140 -0.12 12.39 -0.23
C ILE A 140 0.82 13.50 -0.71
N ILE A 141 1.24 14.39 0.20
CA ILE A 141 2.16 15.49 -0.11
C ILE A 141 3.49 14.96 -0.64
N THR A 142 4.08 13.97 0.04
CA THR A 142 5.36 13.39 -0.38
C THR A 142 5.28 12.76 -1.77
N SER A 143 4.19 12.04 -2.06
CA SER A 143 3.98 11.43 -3.36
C SER A 143 3.82 12.48 -4.46
N HIS A 144 3.07 13.55 -4.17
CA HIS A 144 2.89 14.67 -5.08
C HIS A 144 4.22 15.37 -5.38
N ASN A 145 4.98 15.73 -4.35
CA ASN A 145 6.29 16.39 -4.49
C ASN A 145 7.27 15.50 -5.28
N LYS A 146 7.29 14.20 -5.02
CA LYS A 146 8.08 13.25 -5.80
C LYS A 146 7.70 13.25 -7.28
N SER A 147 6.42 13.39 -7.60
CA SER A 147 5.95 13.46 -8.98
C SER A 147 6.43 14.73 -9.67
N ILE A 148 6.31 15.89 -9.01
CA ILE A 148 6.80 17.18 -9.54
C ILE A 148 8.30 17.12 -9.84
N LEU A 149 9.10 16.68 -8.85
CA LEU A 149 10.55 16.57 -9.01
C LEU A 149 10.97 15.58 -10.11
N ARG A 150 10.17 14.54 -10.37
CA ARG A 150 10.41 13.60 -11.47
C ARG A 150 10.09 14.21 -12.83
N ALA A 151 9.03 15.02 -12.90
CA ALA A 151 8.66 15.73 -14.12
C ALA A 151 9.75 16.74 -14.50
N GLU A 152 10.25 17.50 -13.54
CA GLU A 152 11.39 18.43 -13.74
C GLU A 152 12.63 17.71 -14.23
N LYS A 153 13.04 16.61 -13.56
CA LYS A 153 14.19 15.81 -14.01
C LYS A 153 14.02 15.23 -15.42
N THR A 154 12.79 14.86 -15.78
CA THR A 154 12.49 14.38 -17.14
C THR A 154 12.59 15.51 -18.15
N ALA A 155 12.08 16.71 -17.83
CA ALA A 155 12.20 17.89 -18.67
C ALA A 155 13.65 18.34 -18.84
N ASP A 156 14.47 18.31 -17.78
CA ASP A 156 15.90 18.64 -17.86
C ASP A 156 16.69 17.60 -18.64
N ARG A 157 16.31 16.31 -18.54
CA ARG A 157 16.87 15.26 -19.42
C ARG A 157 16.49 15.48 -20.87
N ALA A 158 15.25 15.90 -21.15
CA ALA A 158 14.79 16.22 -22.50
C ALA A 158 15.46 17.48 -23.08
N ARG A 159 15.84 18.46 -22.23
CA ARG A 159 16.66 19.62 -22.65
C ARG A 159 18.12 19.25 -22.93
N ASN A 160 18.65 18.27 -22.19
CA ASN A 160 20.04 17.80 -22.31
C ASN A 160 20.18 16.52 -23.16
N THR A 161 19.17 16.12 -23.93
CA THR A 161 19.32 15.01 -24.87
C THR A 161 20.31 15.39 -25.97
N ARG A 162 21.34 14.55 -26.16
CA ARG A 162 22.28 14.72 -27.27
C ARG A 162 21.49 14.69 -28.59
N SER A 163 21.75 15.65 -29.47
CA SER A 163 21.23 15.70 -30.84
C SER A 163 22.00 14.80 -31.81
N CYS A 164 23.24 14.41 -31.44
CA CYS A 164 24.16 13.63 -32.25
C CYS A 164 24.84 12.52 -31.43
N ASN A 165 25.11 11.38 -32.06
CA ASN A 165 25.98 10.32 -31.51
C ASN A 165 27.21 10.04 -32.40
N CYS A 166 27.57 10.94 -33.32
CA CYS A 166 28.75 10.77 -34.17
C CYS A 166 30.04 10.83 -33.33
N ARG A 167 31.00 9.94 -33.63
CA ARG A 167 32.29 9.87 -32.91
C ARG A 167 33.29 10.94 -33.36
N LYS A 168 33.08 11.52 -34.54
CA LYS A 168 33.82 12.66 -35.08
C LYS A 168 32.78 13.72 -35.47
N ASP A 169 32.97 14.95 -35.02
CA ASP A 169 31.99 16.03 -35.18
C ASP A 169 31.86 16.53 -36.62
N ASN A 170 32.78 16.16 -37.52
CA ASN A 170 32.77 16.62 -38.90
C ASN A 170 33.16 15.53 -39.93
N PRO A 171 32.46 15.42 -41.08
CA PRO A 171 31.15 16.00 -41.39
C PRO A 171 30.02 15.04 -41.00
N CYS A 172 29.23 15.41 -40.00
CA CYS A 172 27.94 14.74 -39.78
C CYS A 172 27.03 15.07 -40.97
N PRO A 173 26.49 14.07 -41.69
CA PRO A 173 25.65 14.31 -42.87
C PRO A 173 24.31 15.01 -42.54
N LEU A 174 24.00 15.14 -41.25
CA LEU A 174 22.79 15.79 -40.72
C LEU A 174 23.13 16.91 -39.73
N GLU A 175 24.27 17.59 -39.90
CA GLU A 175 24.65 18.80 -39.15
C GLU A 175 24.59 18.65 -37.62
N GLY A 176 24.93 17.47 -37.10
CA GLY A 176 24.87 17.21 -35.65
C GLY A 176 23.47 16.91 -35.11
N ASN A 177 22.52 16.54 -35.97
CA ASN A 177 21.16 16.14 -35.62
C ASN A 177 20.83 14.68 -36.02
N CYS A 178 21.83 13.80 -36.08
CA CYS A 178 21.65 12.42 -36.56
C CYS A 178 20.77 11.51 -35.67
N LEU A 179 20.35 11.99 -34.49
CA LEU A 179 19.40 11.29 -33.62
C LEU A 179 17.94 11.78 -33.78
N ALA A 180 17.64 12.63 -34.76
CA ALA A 180 16.27 13.05 -35.02
C ALA A 180 15.37 11.87 -35.42
N SER A 181 14.18 11.81 -34.84
CA SER A 181 13.18 10.77 -35.07
C SER A 181 12.21 11.15 -36.18
N GLY A 182 11.80 10.19 -37.02
CA GLY A 182 10.78 10.42 -38.05
C GLY A 182 11.32 11.03 -39.36
N ILE A 183 12.60 10.86 -39.66
CA ILE A 183 13.22 11.36 -40.89
C ILE A 183 12.86 10.42 -42.06
N ILE A 184 12.44 11.01 -43.19
CA ILE A 184 12.24 10.31 -44.46
C ILE A 184 13.41 10.68 -45.37
N TYR A 185 14.20 9.70 -45.79
CA TYR A 185 15.30 9.91 -46.73
C TYR A 185 14.81 9.70 -48.16
N GLN A 186 15.13 10.65 -49.04
CA GLN A 186 14.92 10.53 -50.47
C GLN A 186 16.29 10.46 -51.17
N ALA A 187 16.46 9.49 -52.05
CA ALA A 187 17.63 9.39 -52.90
C ALA A 187 17.17 9.35 -54.36
N LEU A 188 17.86 10.12 -55.22
CA LEU A 188 17.64 10.12 -56.65
C LEU A 188 18.86 9.42 -57.28
N VAL A 189 18.63 8.26 -57.88
CA VAL A 189 19.72 7.42 -58.42
C VAL A 189 19.76 7.61 -59.93
N THR A 190 20.89 8.11 -60.44
CA THR A 190 21.18 8.20 -61.87
C THR A 190 22.20 7.12 -62.24
N ARG A 191 21.89 6.29 -63.24
CA ARG A 191 22.85 5.33 -63.81
C ARG A 191 23.74 6.03 -64.85
N GLN A 192 25.03 5.73 -64.81
CA GLN A 192 25.97 6.03 -65.89
C GLN A 192 26.26 4.71 -66.62
N ASP A 193 25.42 4.38 -67.60
CA ASP A 193 25.70 3.24 -68.48
C ASP A 193 26.66 3.72 -69.57
N THR A 194 27.95 3.43 -69.41
CA THR A 194 28.97 3.64 -70.46
C THR A 194 28.96 2.45 -71.42
N LEU A 195 28.60 2.71 -72.69
CA LEU A 195 28.83 1.83 -73.84
C LEU A 195 30.33 1.72 -74.16
#